data_AF-A0A5D0CSK2-F1
#
_entry.id   AF-A0A5D0CSK2-F1
#
_cell.length_a   1.000
_cell.length_b   1.000
_cell.length_c   1.000
_cell.angle_alpha   90.00
_cell.angle_beta   90.00
_cell.angle_gamma   90.00
#
_symmetry.space_group_name_H-M   'P 1'
#
loop_
_entity.id
_entity.type
_entity.pdbx_description
1 polymer ?
#
loop_
_entity_poly.entity_id
_entity_poly.type
_entity_poly.pdbx_seq_one_letter_code
_entity_poly.pdbx_strand_id
1 'polypeptide(L)'
;MHTRIVVDGDSCPVKAEISETARRFGIKVLMVSSYDHVLRESEGVEVVQVDRSQQSADLYIANHIASGDIVVTQDYGLAALALAKSCKTMSPRGDIYHPGNIDYLLERRHYQAKARRGGRHSKGPKPFTDEDRTHFTEVLLKLLRDLQENR
;
A
#
# COMPACT_ATOMS: atom_id res chain seq x y z
N MET A 1 -13.50 -9.70 -14.01
CA MET A 1 -12.81 -9.37 -12.75
C MET A 1 -12.45 -7.89 -12.74
N HIS A 2 -12.84 -7.15 -11.69
CA HIS A 2 -12.39 -5.77 -11.50
C HIS A 2 -11.04 -5.81 -10.76
N THR A 3 -10.04 -5.08 -11.26
CA THR A 3 -8.74 -4.93 -10.60
C THR A 3 -8.39 -3.47 -10.66
N ARG A 4 -8.18 -2.86 -9.48
CA ARG A 4 -7.62 -1.52 -9.34
C ARG A 4 -6.51 -1.55 -8.29
N ILE A 5 -5.67 -0.52 -8.33
CA ILE A 5 -4.65 -0.29 -7.31
C ILE A 5 -5.21 0.74 -6.33
N VAL A 6 -5.30 0.39 -5.06
CA VAL A 6 -5.74 1.26 -3.97
C VAL A 6 -4.55 1.60 -3.09
N VAL A 7 -4.29 2.88 -2.89
CA VAL A 7 -3.03 3.36 -2.28
C VAL A 7 -3.33 4.15 -1.02
N ASP A 8 -2.68 3.81 0.08
CA ASP A 8 -2.50 4.71 1.21
C ASP A 8 -1.52 5.83 0.81
N GLY A 9 -2.08 7.00 0.53
CA GLY A 9 -1.37 8.17 0.03
C GLY A 9 -0.58 8.92 1.11
N ASP A 10 -0.87 8.74 2.40
CA ASP A 10 -0.20 9.50 3.45
C ASP A 10 1.25 9.01 3.66
N SER A 11 1.52 7.74 3.36
CA SER A 11 2.82 7.09 3.62
C SER A 11 3.52 6.55 2.36
N CYS A 12 3.08 6.94 1.16
CA CYS A 12 3.56 6.39 -0.11
C CYS A 12 4.53 7.33 -0.87
N PRO A 13 5.84 7.01 -0.97
CA PRO A 13 6.82 7.75 -1.77
C PRO A 13 6.86 7.37 -3.26
N VAL A 14 6.05 6.39 -3.68
CA VAL A 14 6.08 5.79 -5.04
C VAL A 14 4.79 6.06 -5.85
N LYS A 15 4.13 7.18 -5.56
CA LYS A 15 2.85 7.58 -6.18
C LYS A 15 2.94 7.73 -7.70
N ALA A 16 4.06 8.26 -8.19
CA ALA A 16 4.30 8.48 -9.61
C ALA A 16 4.48 7.14 -10.34
N GLU A 17 5.27 6.23 -9.77
CA GLU A 17 5.54 4.89 -10.30
C GLU A 17 4.27 4.05 -10.36
N ILE A 18 3.42 4.15 -9.33
CA ILE A 18 2.10 3.50 -9.33
C ILE A 18 1.27 4.04 -10.50
N SER A 19 1.15 5.36 -10.63
CA SER A 19 0.33 6.00 -11.67
C SER A 19 0.82 5.64 -13.07
N GLU A 20 2.13 5.71 -13.31
CA GLU A 20 2.73 5.37 -14.60
C GLU A 20 2.56 3.89 -14.94
N THR A 21 2.82 3.00 -13.98
CA THR A 21 2.71 1.56 -14.17
C THR A 21 1.25 1.16 -14.40
N ALA A 22 0.31 1.67 -13.61
CA ALA A 22 -1.11 1.39 -13.75
C ALA A 22 -1.64 1.81 -15.14
N ARG A 23 -1.24 3.01 -15.60
CA ARG A 23 -1.59 3.52 -16.93
C ARG A 23 -1.14 2.58 -18.05
N ARG A 24 0.07 2.02 -17.97
CA ARG A 24 0.60 1.06 -18.97
C ARG A 24 -0.23 -0.23 -19.05
N PHE A 25 -0.90 -0.61 -17.98
CA PHE A 25 -1.74 -1.80 -17.90
C PHE A 25 -3.23 -1.50 -18.05
N GLY A 26 -3.62 -0.23 -18.22
CA GLY A 26 -5.02 0.19 -18.27
C GLY A 26 -5.78 -0.04 -16.95
N ILE A 27 -5.07 -0.04 -15.82
CA ILE A 27 -5.63 -0.29 -14.49
C ILE A 27 -5.92 1.03 -13.80
N LYS A 28 -7.08 1.13 -13.15
CA LYS A 28 -7.45 2.31 -12.37
C LYS A 28 -6.67 2.37 -11.06
N VAL A 29 -6.34 3.58 -10.62
CA VAL A 29 -5.72 3.87 -9.33
C VAL A 29 -6.70 4.68 -8.49
N LEU A 30 -6.90 4.27 -7.24
CA LEU A 30 -7.59 5.03 -6.21
C LEU A 30 -6.57 5.40 -5.13
N MET A 31 -6.27 6.69 -5.00
CA MET A 31 -5.30 7.18 -4.03
C MET A 31 -6.02 7.91 -2.90
N VAL A 32 -5.85 7.44 -1.67
CA VAL A 32 -6.58 7.92 -0.50
C VAL A 32 -5.61 8.62 0.45
N SER A 33 -5.87 9.87 0.84
CA SER A 33 -4.94 10.68 1.63
C SER A 33 -5.70 11.55 2.62
N SER A 34 -5.22 11.67 3.86
CA SER A 34 -5.78 12.59 4.86
C SER A 34 -5.14 13.99 4.79
N TYR A 35 -3.97 14.11 4.15
CA TYR A 35 -3.28 15.39 3.95
C TYR A 35 -3.36 15.88 2.50
N ASP A 36 -3.27 17.21 2.33
CA ASP A 36 -3.16 17.92 1.04
C ASP A 36 -1.78 17.70 0.41
N HIS A 37 -1.40 16.45 0.18
CA HIS A 37 -0.18 16.15 -0.56
C HIS A 37 -0.48 16.12 -2.06
N VAL A 38 -0.39 17.29 -2.70
CA VAL A 38 -0.02 17.57 -4.11
C VAL A 38 -0.21 16.38 -5.07
N LEU A 39 -1.41 15.80 -5.10
CA LEU A 39 -1.76 14.74 -6.03
C LEU A 39 -2.89 15.28 -6.86
N ARG A 40 -2.59 15.51 -8.13
CA ARG A 40 -3.60 15.94 -9.09
C ARG A 40 -4.23 14.69 -9.67
N GLU A 41 -5.56 14.71 -9.73
CA GLU A 41 -6.29 13.78 -10.56
C GLU A 41 -5.71 13.80 -11.98
N SER A 42 -5.59 12.62 -12.55
CA SER A 42 -5.13 12.44 -13.92
C SER A 42 -5.85 11.25 -14.52
N GLU A 43 -5.72 11.05 -15.82
CA GLU A 43 -6.39 9.95 -16.50
C GLU A 43 -6.04 8.59 -15.86
N GLY A 44 -7.05 7.89 -15.35
CA GLY A 44 -6.89 6.61 -14.66
C GLY A 44 -6.53 6.70 -13.17
N VAL A 45 -6.36 7.91 -12.60
CA VAL A 45 -6.05 8.13 -11.17
C VAL A 45 -7.13 8.98 -10.51
N GLU A 46 -7.89 8.35 -9.62
CA GLU A 46 -8.86 8.99 -8.73
C GLU A 46 -8.18 9.32 -7.39
N VAL A 47 -8.39 10.53 -6.87
CA VAL A 47 -7.84 10.97 -5.59
C VAL A 47 -8.98 11.24 -4.62
N VAL A 48 -8.98 10.55 -3.49
CA VAL A 48 -9.95 10.78 -2.42
C VAL A 48 -9.23 11.39 -1.23
N GLN A 49 -9.66 12.60 -0.89
CA GLN A 49 -9.27 13.26 0.34
C GLN A 49 -10.27 12.92 1.45
N VAL A 50 -9.74 12.41 2.56
CA VAL A 50 -10.53 12.07 3.74
C VAL A 50 -10.25 13.06 4.87
N ASP A 51 -11.06 13.03 5.92
CA ASP A 51 -10.86 13.87 7.09
C ASP A 51 -9.44 13.71 7.67
N ARG A 52 -8.87 14.81 8.19
CA ARG A 52 -7.56 14.86 8.83
C ARG A 52 -7.55 14.14 10.19
N SER A 53 -7.75 12.84 10.18
CA SER A 53 -7.64 11.96 11.34
C SER A 53 -6.67 10.83 11.03
N GLN A 54 -5.99 10.36 12.07
CA GLN A 54 -4.93 9.35 11.98
C GLN A 54 -5.37 8.03 11.33
N GLN A 55 -6.67 7.75 11.26
CA GLN A 55 -7.21 6.48 10.75
C GLN A 55 -8.18 6.66 9.58
N SER A 56 -8.43 7.89 9.13
CA SER A 56 -9.44 8.14 8.09
C SER A 56 -9.11 7.44 6.77
N ALA A 57 -7.83 7.46 6.36
CA ALA A 57 -7.40 6.87 5.10
C ALA A 57 -7.53 5.34 5.16
N ASP A 58 -7.01 4.72 6.22
CA ASP A 58 -7.11 3.28 6.46
C ASP A 58 -8.57 2.80 6.48
N LEU A 59 -9.44 3.51 7.20
CA LEU A 59 -10.86 3.17 7.29
C LEU A 59 -11.55 3.29 5.93
N TYR A 60 -11.27 4.37 5.18
CA TYR A 60 -11.82 4.55 3.85
C TYR A 60 -11.36 3.44 2.91
N ILE A 61 -10.06 3.14 2.85
CA ILE A 61 -9.51 2.04 2.04
C ILE A 61 -10.17 0.72 2.43
N ALA A 62 -10.17 0.39 3.72
CA ALA A 62 -10.75 -0.84 4.23
C ALA A 62 -12.22 -0.99 3.84
N ASN A 63 -13.00 0.10 3.77
CA ASN A 63 -14.40 0.06 3.37
C ASN A 63 -14.61 -0.05 1.85
N HIS A 64 -13.69 0.47 1.04
CA HIS A 64 -13.89 0.56 -0.40
C HIS A 64 -13.21 -0.56 -1.18
N ILE A 65 -12.16 -1.21 -0.67
CA ILE A 65 -11.47 -2.31 -1.36
C ILE A 65 -12.36 -3.54 -1.55
N ALA A 66 -12.16 -4.22 -2.69
CA ALA A 66 -12.86 -5.45 -3.06
C ALA A 66 -11.88 -6.56 -3.47
N SER A 67 -12.36 -7.81 -3.48
CA SER A 67 -11.58 -8.97 -3.90
C SER A 67 -10.96 -8.75 -5.29
N GLY A 68 -9.66 -9.01 -5.41
CA GLY A 68 -8.90 -8.79 -6.64
C GLY A 68 -8.24 -7.40 -6.76
N ASP A 69 -8.52 -6.47 -5.85
CA ASP A 69 -7.79 -5.21 -5.76
C ASP A 69 -6.34 -5.44 -5.29
N ILE A 70 -5.45 -4.52 -5.66
CA ILE A 70 -4.08 -4.44 -5.15
C ILE A 70 -4.03 -3.28 -4.18
N VAL A 71 -3.63 -3.53 -2.93
CA VAL A 71 -3.51 -2.50 -1.90
C VAL A 71 -2.04 -2.20 -1.64
N VAL A 72 -1.66 -0.93 -1.72
CA VAL A 72 -0.31 -0.45 -1.39
C VAL A 72 -0.34 0.31 -0.07
N THR A 73 0.31 -0.20 0.96
CA THR A 73 0.33 0.40 2.31
C THR A 73 1.57 0.01 3.10
N GLN A 74 2.02 0.86 4.03
CA GLN A 74 3.01 0.50 5.05
C GLN A 74 2.38 -0.01 6.35
N ASP A 75 1.05 0.10 6.51
CA ASP A 75 0.36 -0.31 7.73
C ASP A 75 0.00 -1.81 7.67
N TYR A 76 0.63 -2.60 8.55
CA TYR A 76 0.36 -4.04 8.63
C TYR A 76 -1.09 -4.39 9.03
N GLY A 77 -1.78 -3.52 9.77
CA GLY A 77 -3.19 -3.70 10.11
C GLY A 77 -4.07 -3.53 8.88
N LEU A 78 -3.86 -2.47 8.11
CA LEU A 78 -4.56 -2.28 6.83
C LEU A 78 -4.24 -3.41 5.84
N ALA A 79 -2.98 -3.84 5.78
CA ALA A 79 -2.57 -4.96 4.96
C ALA A 79 -3.29 -6.27 5.34
N ALA A 80 -3.42 -6.57 6.63
CA ALA A 80 -4.16 -7.74 7.11
C ALA A 80 -5.64 -7.68 6.72
N LEU A 81 -6.28 -6.50 6.84
CA LEU A 81 -7.67 -6.30 6.41
C LEU A 81 -7.85 -6.50 4.90
N ALA A 82 -6.90 -6.02 4.09
CA ALA A 82 -6.91 -6.22 2.65
C ALA A 82 -6.78 -7.71 2.28
N LEU A 83 -5.85 -8.43 2.92
CA LEU A 83 -5.70 -9.87 2.71
C LEU A 83 -6.96 -10.65 3.08
N ALA A 84 -7.63 -10.29 4.18
CA ALA A 84 -8.90 -10.90 4.59
C ALA A 84 -10.01 -10.72 3.54
N LYS A 85 -9.93 -9.65 2.72
CA LYS A 85 -10.84 -9.38 1.61
C LYS A 85 -10.38 -9.98 0.27
N SER A 86 -9.40 -10.88 0.27
CA SER A 86 -8.82 -11.48 -0.94
C SER A 86 -8.21 -10.45 -1.90
N CYS A 87 -7.69 -9.35 -1.35
CA CYS A 87 -6.84 -8.42 -2.10
C CYS A 87 -5.40 -8.94 -2.17
N LYS A 88 -4.64 -8.48 -3.15
CA LYS A 88 -3.18 -8.53 -3.11
C LYS A 88 -2.68 -7.31 -2.36
N THR A 89 -1.56 -7.41 -1.65
CA THR A 89 -1.10 -6.31 -0.80
C THR A 89 0.42 -6.22 -0.79
N MET A 90 0.95 -4.99 -0.87
CA MET A 90 2.39 -4.76 -0.86
C MET A 90 2.79 -3.46 -0.17
N SER A 91 4.03 -3.37 0.27
CA SER A 91 4.64 -2.15 0.79
C SER A 91 5.12 -1.24 -0.34
N PRO A 92 5.20 0.08 -0.12
CA PRO A 92 5.92 1.00 -1.01
C PRO A 92 7.41 0.67 -1.24
N ARG A 93 8.00 -0.29 -0.51
CA ARG A 93 9.36 -0.79 -0.74
C ARG A 93 9.39 -2.11 -1.52
N GLY A 94 8.24 -2.62 -1.98
CA GLY A 94 8.16 -3.85 -2.75
C GLY A 94 7.95 -5.13 -1.92
N ASP A 95 7.81 -5.04 -0.60
CA ASP A 95 7.52 -6.23 0.21
C ASP A 95 6.09 -6.72 -0.07
N ILE A 96 5.93 -7.99 -0.46
CA ILE A 96 4.61 -8.60 -0.61
C ILE A 96 4.10 -9.09 0.75
N TYR A 97 2.89 -8.67 1.11
CA TYR A 97 2.18 -9.23 2.25
C TYR A 97 1.32 -10.40 1.80
N HIS A 98 1.32 -11.46 2.61
CA HIS A 98 0.52 -12.66 2.37
C HIS A 98 0.19 -13.34 3.71
N PRO A 99 -0.78 -14.27 3.75
CA PRO A 99 -1.19 -14.93 5.00
C PRO A 99 -0.02 -15.57 5.76
N GLY A 100 0.95 -16.16 5.04
CA GLY A 100 2.14 -16.76 5.67
C GLY A 100 3.16 -15.78 6.30
N ASN A 101 3.02 -14.45 6.15
CA ASN A 101 3.97 -13.50 6.76
C ASN A 101 3.30 -12.39 7.59
N ILE A 102 2.02 -12.11 7.37
CA ILE A 102 1.36 -10.93 7.95
C ILE A 102 1.24 -11.00 9.47
N ASP A 103 0.94 -12.18 10.02
CA ASP A 103 0.80 -12.37 11.48
C ASP A 103 2.13 -12.11 12.21
N TYR A 104 3.23 -12.61 11.65
CA TYR A 104 4.56 -12.36 12.19
C TYR A 104 4.93 -10.86 12.12
N LEU A 105 4.58 -10.17 11.04
CA LEU A 105 4.83 -8.74 10.90
C LEU A 105 4.04 -7.92 11.95
N LEU A 106 2.78 -8.29 12.19
CA LEU A 106 1.93 -7.69 13.23
C LEU A 106 2.50 -7.93 14.63
N GLU A 107 2.92 -9.16 14.94
CA GLU A 107 3.53 -9.52 16.22
C GLU A 107 4.84 -8.72 16.42
N ARG A 108 5.69 -8.64 15.40
CA ARG A 108 6.93 -7.87 15.45
C ARG A 108 6.66 -6.39 15.70
N ARG A 109 5.64 -5.79 15.06
CA ARG A 109 5.21 -4.41 15.32
C ARG A 109 4.77 -4.23 16.77
N HIS A 110 3.98 -5.17 17.30
CA HIS A 110 3.54 -5.13 18.70
C HIS A 110 4.72 -5.21 19.67
N TYR A 111 5.63 -6.16 19.46
CA TYR A 111 6.84 -6.33 20.27
C TYR A 111 7.71 -5.07 20.27
N GLN A 112 7.96 -4.49 19.09
CA GLN A 112 8.72 -3.23 18.97
C GLN A 112 8.04 -2.07 19.68
N ALA A 113 6.71 -1.96 19.61
CA ALA A 113 5.96 -0.94 20.36
C ALA A 113 6.08 -1.12 21.87
N LYS A 114 6.02 -2.37 22.37
CA LYS A 114 6.23 -2.70 23.78
C LYS A 114 7.66 -2.36 24.24
N ALA A 115 8.67 -2.68 23.42
CA ALA A 115 10.06 -2.36 23.71
C ALA A 115 10.31 -0.85 23.83
N ARG A 116 9.71 -0.03 22.94
CA ARG A 116 9.78 1.44 23.01
C ARG A 116 9.17 1.98 24.30
N ARG A 117 8.01 1.47 24.72
CA ARG A 117 7.38 1.85 26.01
C ARG A 117 8.25 1.49 27.22
N GLY A 118 9.04 0.43 27.11
CA GLY A 118 10.04 0.03 28.11
C GLY A 118 11.39 0.75 27.99
N GLY A 119 11.50 1.84 27.22
CA GLY A 119 12.71 2.65 27.08
C GLY A 119 13.73 2.15 26.06
N ARG A 120 13.51 0.97 25.44
CA ARG A 120 14.39 0.43 24.40
C ARG A 120 14.01 1.01 23.04
N HIS A 121 14.80 1.97 22.57
CA HIS A 121 14.62 2.60 21.26
C HIS A 121 15.50 1.90 20.23
N SER A 122 14.88 1.42 19.14
CA SER A 122 15.61 0.99 17.95
C SER A 122 15.92 2.20 17.06
N LYS A 123 16.90 2.06 16.16
CA LYS A 123 17.03 3.00 15.04
C LYS A 123 15.71 3.00 14.23
N GLY A 124 15.33 4.17 13.72
CA GLY A 124 14.16 4.32 12.85
C GLY A 124 14.30 3.53 11.55
N PRO A 125 13.24 3.46 10.74
CA PRO A 125 13.33 2.85 9.41
C PRO A 125 14.45 3.51 8.60
N LYS A 126 15.13 2.73 7.77
CA LYS A 126 16.13 3.27 6.84
C LYS A 126 15.48 4.32 5.93
N PRO A 127 16.21 5.36 5.48
CA PRO A 127 15.72 6.25 4.43
C PRO A 127 15.21 5.48 3.22
N PHE A 128 14.22 6.02 2.52
CA PHE A 128 13.76 5.47 1.25
C PHE A 128 14.78 5.80 0.16
N THR A 129 15.15 4.82 -0.66
CA THR A 129 16.19 4.96 -1.69
C THR A 129 15.61 4.80 -3.10
N ASP A 130 16.37 5.21 -4.12
CA ASP A 130 16.00 4.95 -5.53
C ASP A 130 16.07 3.46 -5.88
N GLU A 131 16.85 2.68 -5.14
CA GLU A 131 16.85 1.21 -5.24
C GLU A 131 15.51 0.64 -4.76
N ASP A 132 14.97 1.14 -3.63
CA ASP A 132 13.62 0.74 -3.16
C ASP A 132 12.53 1.09 -4.19
N ARG A 133 12.65 2.26 -4.85
CA ARG A 133 11.73 2.71 -5.92
C ARG A 133 11.77 1.80 -7.13
N THR A 134 12.98 1.43 -7.56
CA THR A 134 13.19 0.51 -8.68
C THR A 134 12.62 -0.86 -8.34
N HIS A 135 12.96 -1.39 -7.17
CA HIS A 135 12.47 -2.67 -6.69
C HIS A 135 10.94 -2.71 -6.58
N PHE A 136 10.32 -1.68 -6.01
CA PHE A 136 8.87 -1.54 -5.95
C PHE A 136 8.24 -1.66 -7.35
N THR A 137 8.81 -0.96 -8.33
CA THR A 137 8.30 -0.96 -9.71
C THR A 137 8.41 -2.34 -10.35
N GLU A 138 9.53 -3.03 -10.16
CA GLU A 138 9.73 -4.41 -10.65
C GLU A 138 8.71 -5.39 -10.06
N VAL A 139 8.47 -5.30 -8.74
CA VAL A 139 7.51 -6.14 -8.04
C VAL A 139 6.09 -5.86 -8.52
N LEU A 140 5.70 -4.59 -8.64
CA LEU A 140 4.38 -4.19 -9.14
C LEU A 140 4.18 -4.69 -10.58
N LEU A 141 5.17 -4.51 -11.46
CA LEU A 141 5.11 -5.00 -12.84
C LEU A 141 4.91 -6.51 -12.91
N LYS A 142 5.65 -7.27 -12.09
CA LYS A 142 5.50 -8.72 -12.01
C LYS A 142 4.09 -9.10 -11.56
N LEU A 143 3.60 -8.49 -10.48
CA LEU A 143 2.26 -8.74 -9.96
C LEU A 143 1.17 -8.48 -11.00
N LEU A 144 1.28 -7.39 -11.76
CA LEU A 144 0.32 -7.05 -12.79
C LEU A 144 0.34 -8.01 -13.98
N ARG A 145 1.52 -8.49 -14.39
CA ARG A 145 1.67 -9.51 -15.44
C ARG A 145 1.03 -10.83 -15.03
N ASP A 146 1.33 -11.30 -13.81
CA ASP A 146 0.77 -12.53 -13.28
C ASP A 146 -0.77 -12.46 -13.24
N LEU A 147 -1.35 -11.30 -12.97
CA LEU A 147 -2.81 -11.10 -12.98
C LEU A 147 -3.42 -11.04 -14.38
N GLN A 148 -2.66 -10.67 -15.42
CA GLN A 148 -3.11 -10.73 -16.81
C GLN A 148 -3.07 -12.15 -17.37
N GLU A 149 -2.06 -12.95 -16.99
CA GLU A 149 -1.89 -14.32 -17.46
C GLU A 149 -2.87 -15.31 -16.81
N ASN A 150 -3.27 -15.06 -15.56
CA ASN A 150 -4.21 -15.90 -14.81
C ASN A 150 -5.69 -15.53 -15.01
N ARG A 151 -6.02 -14.79 -16.08
CA ARG A 151 -7.33 -14.21 -16.35
C ARG A 151 -8.02 -14.89 -17.53
#